data_AF-A0A382PIR1-F1
#
_entry.id   AF-A0A382PIR1-F1
#
_cell.length_a   1.000
_cell.length_b   1.000
_cell.length_c   1.000
_cell.angle_alpha   90.00
_cell.angle_beta   90.00
_cell.angle_gamma   90.00
#
_symmetry.space_group_name_H-M   'P 1'
#
loop_
_entity.id
_entity.type
_entity.pdbx_description
1 polymer ?
#
loop_
_entity_poly.entity_id
_entity_poly.type
_entity_poly.pdbx_seq_one_letter_code
_entity_poly.pdbx_strand_id
1 'polypeptide(L)'
;MKIVITGGLGFIGSHLCDLLAKQNHQIILISKSFSKKANITNASKNVKIEKLDVTNHSKLGTFLEEIKPDVIVHLAGNTSHSASFEKPISDIDVNAKSTLFILEKIRQVNKKCKFILGSTFIVIGKPKKLPVNENSTCNPTTIYGANRLLSEYYCNIYHEVYGLDTLTFRITNS
;
A
#
# COMPACT_ATOMS: atom_id res chain seq x y z
N MET A 1 -6.28 7.00 16.76
CA MET A 1 -6.46 5.88 15.81
C MET A 1 -5.18 5.07 15.76
N LYS A 2 -5.29 3.79 15.42
CA LYS A 2 -4.17 2.91 15.11
C LYS A 2 -3.99 2.84 13.59
N ILE A 3 -2.86 3.37 13.10
CA ILE A 3 -2.55 3.52 11.68
C ILE A 3 -1.38 2.60 11.35
N VAL A 4 -1.59 1.69 10.41
CA VAL A 4 -0.52 0.84 9.85
C VAL A 4 -0.11 1.40 8.51
N ILE A 5 1.20 1.57 8.29
CA ILE A 5 1.76 2.02 7.00
C ILE A 5 2.67 0.93 6.48
N THR A 6 2.26 0.22 5.42
CA THR A 6 3.16 -0.73 4.75
C THR A 6 4.13 0.02 3.86
N GLY A 7 5.38 -0.46 3.75
CA GLY A 7 6.43 0.31 3.10
C GLY A 7 6.78 1.59 3.87
N GLY A 8 6.54 1.61 5.18
CA GLY A 8 6.60 2.81 6.02
C GLY A 8 7.99 3.45 6.14
N LEU A 9 9.07 2.72 5.81
CA LEU A 9 10.43 3.28 5.73
C LEU A 9 10.82 3.73 4.32
N GLY A 10 9.93 3.56 3.33
CA GLY A 10 10.09 4.14 2.00
C GLY A 10 9.91 5.65 2.00
N PHE A 11 10.21 6.29 0.87
CA PHE A 11 10.19 7.76 0.75
C PHE A 11 8.84 8.38 1.17
N ILE A 12 7.73 7.91 0.58
CA ILE A 12 6.39 8.44 0.91
C ILE A 12 5.98 8.04 2.33
N GLY A 13 6.23 6.78 2.71
CA GLY A 13 5.83 6.25 4.01
C GLY A 13 6.49 6.96 5.18
N SER A 14 7.77 7.34 5.05
CA SER A 14 8.50 8.01 6.12
C SER A 14 8.02 9.45 6.32
N HIS A 15 7.78 10.19 5.23
CA HIS A 15 7.23 11.54 5.31
C HIS A 15 5.79 11.55 5.84
N LEU A 16 4.98 10.56 5.43
CA LEU A 16 3.64 10.38 5.99
C LEU A 16 3.70 10.08 7.49
N CYS A 17 4.65 9.23 7.93
CA CYS A 17 4.88 8.98 9.34
C CYS A 17 5.25 10.26 10.09
N ASP A 18 6.21 11.04 9.59
CA ASP A 18 6.65 12.27 10.25
C ASP A 18 5.53 13.33 10.33
N LEU A 19 4.63 13.36 9.35
CA LEU A 19 3.43 14.22 9.38
C LEU A 19 2.42 13.74 10.43
N LEU A 20 2.10 12.45 10.44
CA LEU A 20 1.11 11.86 11.34
C LEU A 20 1.61 11.76 12.79
N ALA A 21 2.93 11.64 13.01
CA ALA A 21 3.53 11.54 14.34
C ALA A 21 3.35 12.82 15.17
N LYS A 22 3.06 13.96 14.52
CA LYS A 22 2.68 15.22 15.18
C LYS A 22 1.25 15.20 15.73
N GLN A 23 0.48 14.16 15.42
CA GLN A 23 -0.90 13.96 15.86
C GLN A 23 -0.96 12.85 16.92
N ASN A 24 -2.06 12.78 17.67
CA ASN A 24 -2.24 11.77 18.72
C ASN A 24 -2.71 10.42 18.12
N HIS A 25 -1.86 9.82 17.28
CA HIS A 25 -2.10 8.55 16.60
C HIS A 25 -1.04 7.52 16.97
N GLN A 26 -1.44 6.25 17.08
CA GLN A 26 -0.51 5.12 17.20
C GLN A 26 -0.14 4.66 15.80
N ILE A 27 1.12 4.83 15.43
CA ILE A 27 1.61 4.56 14.07
C ILE A 27 2.48 3.31 14.11
N ILE A 28 2.19 2.35 13.22
CA ILE A 28 2.99 1.14 13.06
C ILE A 28 3.47 1.07 11.61
N LEU A 29 4.78 1.18 11.43
CA LEU A 29 5.43 1.09 10.12
C LEU A 29 5.83 -0.36 9.85
N ILE A 30 5.33 -0.93 8.76
CA ILE A 30 5.77 -2.25 8.27
C ILE A 30 6.83 -2.05 7.20
N SER A 31 7.97 -2.73 7.35
CA SER A 31 9.03 -2.77 6.35
C SER A 31 9.76 -4.12 6.36
N LYS A 32 10.14 -4.63 5.17
CA LYS A 32 10.93 -5.88 5.06
C LYS A 32 12.34 -5.77 5.63
N SER A 33 12.88 -4.55 5.75
CA SER A 33 14.21 -4.28 6.31
C SER A 33 14.24 -2.99 7.12
N PHE A 34 15.23 -2.86 8.01
CA PHE A 34 15.51 -1.62 8.74
C PHE A 34 16.54 -0.71 8.03
N SER A 35 17.00 -1.08 6.83
CA SER A 35 18.06 -0.34 6.12
C SER A 35 17.69 1.11 5.82
N LYS A 36 16.39 1.42 5.76
CA LYS A 36 15.86 2.77 5.54
C LYS A 36 15.31 3.42 6.82
N LYS A 37 15.65 2.91 8.01
CA LYS A 37 15.18 3.46 9.29
C LYS A 37 15.57 4.94 9.48
N ALA A 38 16.72 5.34 8.93
CA ALA A 38 17.18 6.73 8.94
C ALA A 38 16.27 7.71 8.19
N ASN A 39 15.32 7.23 7.36
CA ASN A 39 14.34 8.10 6.69
C ASN A 39 13.30 8.68 7.66
N ILE A 40 13.17 8.12 8.87
CA ILE A 40 12.27 8.63 9.90
C ILE A 40 13.03 9.68 10.70
N THR A 41 12.58 10.93 10.63
CA THR A 41 13.23 12.03 11.35
C THR A 41 12.62 12.25 12.72
N ASN A 42 11.33 11.95 12.90
CA ASN A 42 10.62 12.11 14.17
C ASN A 42 10.25 10.76 14.79
N ALA A 43 11.22 10.17 15.50
CA ALA A 43 10.98 8.99 16.32
C ALA A 43 10.22 9.36 17.61
N SER A 44 8.91 9.57 17.49
CA SER A 44 8.04 9.77 18.66
C SER A 44 7.76 8.45 19.37
N LYS A 45 7.37 8.51 20.65
CA LYS A 45 6.95 7.33 21.44
C LYS A 45 5.74 6.59 20.83
N ASN A 46 5.02 7.25 19.91
CA ASN A 46 3.82 6.72 19.30
C ASN A 46 4.09 6.01 17.95
N VAL A 47 5.36 5.94 17.51
CA VAL A 47 5.77 5.28 16.28
C VAL A 47 6.48 3.96 16.61
N LYS A 48 5.95 2.85 16.11
CA LYS A 48 6.57 1.52 16.17
C LYS A 48 6.99 1.10 14.76
N ILE A 49 8.12 0.42 14.64
CA ILE A 49 8.58 -0.15 13.37
C ILE A 49 8.60 -1.67 13.51
N GLU A 50 7.91 -2.35 12.60
CA GLU A 50 7.81 -3.80 12.52
C GLU A 50 8.54 -4.32 11.29
N LYS A 51 9.51 -5.22 11.52
CA LYS A 51 10.21 -5.90 10.42
C LYS A 51 9.36 -7.05 9.90
N LEU A 52 8.54 -6.75 8.92
CA LEU A 52 7.59 -7.68 8.34
C LEU A 52 7.52 -7.48 6.82
N ASP A 53 7.64 -8.58 6.08
CA ASP A 53 7.46 -8.59 4.63
C ASP A 53 5.99 -8.84 4.31
N VAL A 54 5.41 -8.01 3.44
CA VAL A 54 4.00 -8.11 3.05
C VAL A 54 3.69 -9.39 2.26
N THR A 55 4.70 -10.04 1.68
CA THR A 55 4.57 -11.34 1.01
C THR A 55 4.51 -12.51 1.99
N ASN A 56 4.91 -12.31 3.25
CA ASN A 56 4.74 -13.32 4.29
C ASN A 56 3.32 -13.26 4.84
N HIS A 57 2.38 -13.82 4.08
CA HIS A 57 0.95 -13.81 4.40
C HIS A 57 0.64 -14.42 5.78
N SER A 58 1.37 -15.44 6.22
CA SER A 58 1.16 -16.01 7.57
C SER A 58 1.44 -14.97 8.66
N LYS A 59 2.64 -14.38 8.66
CA LYS A 59 3.01 -13.37 9.67
C LYS A 59 2.17 -12.09 9.54
N LEU A 60 1.86 -11.67 8.32
CA LEU A 60 1.03 -10.50 8.08
C LEU A 60 -0.41 -10.72 8.55
N GLY A 61 -0.97 -11.91 8.35
CA GLY A 61 -2.30 -12.27 8.84
C GLY A 61 -2.38 -12.18 10.36
N THR A 62 -1.47 -12.87 11.07
CA THR A 62 -1.38 -12.80 12.54
C THR A 62 -1.22 -11.37 13.03
N PHE A 63 -0.33 -10.59 12.41
CA PHE A 63 -0.14 -9.20 12.75
C PHE A 63 -1.44 -8.37 12.61
N LEU A 64 -2.17 -8.52 11.50
CA LEU A 64 -3.41 -7.75 11.28
C LEU A 64 -4.52 -8.16 12.25
N GLU A 65 -4.60 -9.45 12.60
CA GLU A 65 -5.56 -9.99 13.57
C GLU A 65 -5.30 -9.50 15.00
N GLU A 66 -4.05 -9.36 15.40
CA GLU A 66 -3.64 -8.81 16.71
C GLU A 66 -3.81 -7.29 16.77
N ILE A 67 -3.32 -6.59 15.74
CA ILE A 67 -3.28 -5.13 15.72
C ILE A 67 -4.65 -4.53 15.50
N LYS A 68 -5.50 -5.14 14.66
CA LYS A 68 -6.84 -4.64 14.31
C LYS A 68 -6.81 -3.13 14.01
N PRO A 69 -6.08 -2.69 12.98
CA PRO A 69 -5.87 -1.26 12.70
C PRO A 69 -7.18 -0.56 12.33
N ASP A 70 -7.26 0.73 12.63
CA ASP A 70 -8.38 1.58 12.18
C ASP A 70 -8.15 2.05 10.73
N VAL A 71 -6.88 2.23 10.35
CA VAL A 71 -6.46 2.64 9.00
C VAL A 71 -5.22 1.84 8.57
N ILE A 72 -5.22 1.35 7.33
CA ILE A 72 -4.04 0.81 6.67
C ILE A 72 -3.72 1.68 5.46
N VAL A 73 -2.52 2.26 5.42
CA VAL A 73 -1.98 2.92 4.23
C VAL A 73 -0.98 1.98 3.57
N HIS A 74 -1.38 1.38 2.46
CA HIS A 74 -0.60 0.37 1.75
C HIS A 74 0.32 1.02 0.70
N LEU A 75 1.57 1.26 1.07
CA LEU A 75 2.62 1.83 0.19
C LEU A 75 3.73 0.82 -0.14
N ALA A 76 3.69 -0.38 0.46
CA ALA A 76 4.59 -1.46 0.08
C ALA A 76 4.40 -1.80 -1.41
N GLY A 77 5.51 -2.12 -2.07
CA GLY A 77 5.53 -2.40 -3.49
C GLY A 77 6.93 -2.47 -4.04
N ASN A 78 7.08 -3.17 -5.15
CA ASN A 78 8.24 -2.98 -6.02
C ASN A 78 7.86 -1.91 -7.04
N THR A 79 8.56 -0.77 -7.04
CA THR A 79 8.26 0.37 -7.92
C THR A 79 9.14 0.42 -9.16
N SER A 80 10.07 -0.53 -9.31
CA SER A 80 10.99 -0.55 -10.46
C SER A 80 10.35 -1.24 -11.66
N HIS A 81 10.18 -0.47 -12.75
CA HIS A 81 9.67 -0.99 -14.01
C HIS A 81 10.53 -2.11 -14.57
N SER A 82 11.86 -1.93 -14.63
CA SER A 82 12.77 -2.95 -15.17
C SER A 82 12.77 -4.22 -14.31
N ALA A 83 12.82 -4.07 -12.98
CA ALA A 83 12.79 -5.22 -12.09
C ALA A 83 11.47 -6.01 -12.20
N SER A 84 10.36 -5.35 -12.55
CA SER A 84 9.09 -6.03 -12.81
C SER A 84 9.14 -6.96 -14.02
N PHE A 85 9.96 -6.65 -15.03
CA PHE A 85 10.19 -7.53 -16.18
C PHE A 85 11.20 -8.64 -15.87
N GLU A 86 12.23 -8.35 -15.06
CA GLU A 86 13.22 -9.36 -14.66
C GLU A 86 12.64 -10.41 -13.72
N LYS A 87 11.76 -10.00 -12.78
CA LYS A 87 11.19 -10.87 -11.74
C LYS A 87 9.67 -10.68 -11.63
N PRO A 88 8.90 -11.02 -12.68
CA PRO A 88 7.47 -10.72 -12.74
C PRO A 88 6.64 -11.41 -11.67
N ILE A 89 7.02 -12.63 -11.28
CA ILE A 89 6.34 -13.37 -10.20
C ILE A 89 6.55 -12.68 -8.85
N SER A 90 7.77 -12.22 -8.58
CA SER A 90 8.04 -11.45 -7.36
C SER A 90 7.30 -10.10 -7.36
N ASP A 91 7.11 -9.49 -8.53
CA ASP A 91 6.39 -8.23 -8.64
C ASP A 91 4.90 -8.39 -8.30
N ILE A 92 4.24 -9.41 -8.86
CA ILE A 92 2.82 -9.69 -8.56
C ILE A 92 2.63 -10.09 -7.09
N ASP A 93 3.57 -10.83 -6.49
CA ASP A 93 3.51 -11.22 -5.09
C ASP A 93 3.49 -10.00 -4.17
N VAL A 94 4.40 -9.04 -4.40
CA VAL A 94 4.53 -7.84 -3.57
C VAL A 94 3.42 -6.84 -3.85
N ASN A 95 3.06 -6.59 -5.11
CA ASN A 95 2.12 -5.53 -5.47
C ASN A 95 0.65 -6.01 -5.38
N ALA A 96 0.25 -6.99 -6.18
CA ALA A 96 -1.15 -7.36 -6.33
C ALA A 96 -1.64 -8.38 -5.29
N LYS A 97 -0.88 -9.48 -5.08
CA LYS A 97 -1.30 -10.53 -4.13
C LYS A 97 -1.32 -10.04 -2.70
N SER A 98 -0.32 -9.25 -2.28
CA SER A 98 -0.31 -8.68 -0.93
C SER A 98 -1.49 -7.71 -0.70
N THR A 99 -1.89 -6.95 -1.72
CA THR A 99 -3.10 -6.08 -1.66
C THR A 99 -4.35 -6.93 -1.43
N LEU A 100 -4.56 -7.96 -2.27
CA LEU A 100 -5.70 -8.86 -2.14
C LEU A 100 -5.73 -9.54 -0.76
N PHE A 101 -4.57 -10.02 -0.30
CA PHE A 101 -4.44 -10.65 1.00
C PHE A 101 -4.84 -9.72 2.15
N ILE A 102 -4.40 -8.45 2.13
CA ILE A 102 -4.77 -7.48 3.17
C ILE A 102 -6.27 -7.18 3.15
N LEU A 103 -6.86 -6.96 1.97
CA LEU A 103 -8.30 -6.74 1.82
C LEU A 103 -9.11 -7.91 2.39
N GLU A 104 -8.71 -9.13 2.04
CA GLU A 104 -9.33 -10.34 2.55
C GLU A 104 -9.18 -10.46 4.06
N LYS A 105 -8.03 -10.10 4.62
CA LYS A 105 -7.83 -10.09 6.07
C LYS A 105 -8.65 -9.04 6.80
N ILE A 106 -8.82 -7.84 6.23
CA ILE A 106 -9.74 -6.84 6.78
C ILE A 106 -11.17 -7.41 6.84
N ARG A 107 -11.60 -8.06 5.76
CA ARG A 107 -12.93 -8.70 5.68
C ARG A 107 -13.10 -9.79 6.75
N GLN A 108 -12.10 -10.66 6.91
CA GLN A 108 -12.13 -11.76 7.89
C GLN A 108 -12.12 -11.27 9.34
N VAL A 109 -11.33 -10.24 9.66
CA VAL A 109 -11.27 -9.64 11.00
C VAL A 109 -12.60 -8.96 11.38
N ASN A 110 -13.41 -8.61 10.38
CA ASN A 110 -14.74 -8.01 10.52
C ASN A 110 -14.77 -6.79 11.46
N LYS A 111 -13.73 -5.96 11.36
CA LYS A 111 -13.63 -4.65 12.02
C LYS A 111 -13.60 -3.57 10.96
N LYS A 112 -14.29 -2.45 11.21
CA LYS A 112 -14.17 -1.24 10.40
C LYS A 112 -12.70 -0.81 10.33
N CYS A 113 -12.14 -0.86 9.13
CA CYS A 113 -10.77 -0.48 8.82
C CYS A 113 -10.79 0.22 7.47
N LYS A 114 -10.24 1.44 7.41
CA LYS A 114 -10.04 2.14 6.15
C LYS A 114 -8.78 1.65 5.46
N PHE A 115 -8.88 1.21 4.22
CA PHE A 115 -7.75 0.75 3.41
C PHE A 115 -7.42 1.79 2.34
N ILE A 116 -6.23 2.39 2.42
CA ILE A 116 -5.75 3.40 1.47
C ILE A 116 -4.63 2.81 0.63
N LEU A 117 -4.85 2.63 -0.67
CA LEU A 117 -3.88 2.08 -1.61
C LEU A 117 -3.09 3.20 -2.30
N GLY A 118 -1.75 3.15 -2.18
CA GLY A 118 -0.84 3.94 -3.01
C GLY A 118 -0.64 3.30 -4.38
N SER A 119 -1.39 3.80 -5.38
CA SER A 119 -1.22 3.43 -6.79
C SER A 119 -0.34 4.46 -7.52
N THR A 120 -0.30 4.39 -8.84
CA THR A 120 0.64 5.15 -9.68
C THR A 120 -0.02 5.59 -10.99
N PHE A 121 0.40 6.73 -11.54
CA PHE A 121 -0.06 7.17 -12.86
C PHE A 121 0.28 6.19 -14.00
N ILE A 122 1.25 5.29 -13.79
CA ILE A 122 1.68 4.28 -14.77
C ILE A 122 0.53 3.34 -15.20
N VAL A 123 -0.50 3.18 -14.37
CA VAL A 123 -1.71 2.43 -14.72
C VAL A 123 -2.42 3.00 -15.96
N ILE A 124 -2.25 4.29 -16.24
CA ILE A 124 -2.84 4.96 -17.40
C ILE A 124 -2.15 4.51 -18.70
N GLY A 125 -0.85 4.21 -18.64
CA GLY A 125 -0.04 3.88 -19.83
C GLY A 125 0.09 5.08 -20.77
N LYS A 126 -0.22 4.89 -22.06
CA LYS A 126 -0.19 5.97 -23.06
C LYS A 126 -1.55 6.70 -23.07
N PRO A 127 -1.66 7.92 -22.49
CA PRO A 127 -2.94 8.62 -22.40
C PRO A 127 -3.42 9.07 -23.78
N LYS A 128 -4.73 9.03 -23.99
CA LYS A 128 -5.38 9.55 -25.22
C LYS A 128 -5.50 11.07 -25.22
N LYS A 129 -5.60 11.68 -24.03
CA LYS A 129 -5.78 13.13 -23.84
C LYS A 129 -5.00 13.58 -22.60
N LEU A 130 -4.50 14.81 -22.66
CA LEU A 130 -3.90 15.51 -21.52
C LEU A 130 -4.75 16.75 -21.14
N PRO A 131 -4.76 17.18 -19.87
CA PRO A 131 -4.20 16.47 -18.72
C PRO A 131 -4.97 15.17 -18.41
N VAL A 132 -4.30 14.22 -17.75
CA VAL A 132 -4.97 13.00 -17.26
C VAL A 132 -5.76 13.29 -15.99
N ASN A 133 -6.78 12.47 -15.74
CA ASN A 133 -7.64 12.51 -14.55
C ASN A 133 -8.10 11.09 -14.18
N GLU A 134 -8.92 10.97 -13.14
CA GLU A 134 -9.44 9.70 -12.62
C GLU A 134 -10.25 8.91 -13.67
N ASN A 135 -10.89 9.62 -14.60
CA ASN A 135 -11.68 9.04 -15.70
C ASN A 135 -10.82 8.61 -16.90
N SER A 136 -9.50 8.82 -16.87
CA SER A 136 -8.62 8.41 -17.95
C SER A 136 -8.54 6.89 -18.04
N THR A 137 -8.69 6.36 -19.26
CA THR A 137 -8.60 4.92 -19.52
C THR A 137 -7.25 4.38 -19.04
N CYS A 138 -7.28 3.29 -18.28
CA CYS A 138 -6.08 2.60 -17.82
C CYS A 138 -5.66 1.53 -18.84
N ASN A 139 -4.49 1.71 -19.45
CA ASN A 139 -3.91 0.74 -20.39
C ASN A 139 -2.40 0.59 -20.13
N PRO A 140 -2.01 -0.02 -19.00
CA PRO A 140 -0.61 -0.08 -18.58
C PRO A 140 0.23 -0.88 -19.58
N THR A 141 1.45 -0.40 -19.82
CA THR A 141 2.41 -1.03 -20.74
C THR A 141 3.52 -1.81 -20.02
N THR A 142 3.42 -1.94 -18.68
CA THR A 142 4.42 -2.60 -17.84
C THR A 142 3.76 -3.58 -16.87
N ILE A 143 4.52 -4.59 -16.42
CA ILE A 143 4.05 -5.57 -15.43
C ILE A 143 3.74 -4.88 -14.10
N TYR A 144 4.60 -3.96 -13.66
CA TYR A 144 4.33 -3.10 -12.50
C TYR A 144 3.00 -2.35 -12.63
N GLY A 145 2.75 -1.70 -13.76
CA GLY A 145 1.50 -0.97 -14.02
C GLY A 145 0.28 -1.88 -14.04
N ALA A 146 0.39 -3.06 -14.65
CA ALA A 146 -0.69 -4.05 -14.67
C ALA A 146 -1.01 -4.56 -13.26
N ASN A 147 0.00 -4.89 -12.45
CA ASN A 147 -0.18 -5.31 -11.07
C ASN A 147 -0.78 -4.21 -10.18
N ARG A 148 -0.39 -2.95 -10.39
CA ARG A 148 -0.99 -1.81 -9.68
C ARG A 148 -2.44 -1.60 -10.06
N LEU A 149 -2.78 -1.67 -11.35
CA LEU A 149 -4.17 -1.57 -11.80
C LEU A 149 -5.03 -2.72 -11.25
N LEU A 150 -4.46 -3.94 -11.19
CA LEU A 150 -5.12 -5.09 -10.58
C LEU A 150 -5.40 -4.86 -9.09
N SER A 151 -4.48 -4.25 -8.34
CA SER A 151 -4.72 -3.83 -6.95
C SER A 151 -5.87 -2.82 -6.83
N GLU A 152 -6.02 -1.87 -7.77
CA GLU A 152 -7.15 -0.93 -7.78
C GLU A 152 -8.48 -1.68 -7.99
N TYR A 153 -8.51 -2.63 -8.94
CA TYR A 153 -9.69 -3.46 -9.15
C TYR A 153 -10.07 -4.27 -7.92
N TYR A 154 -9.09 -4.85 -7.21
CA TYR A 154 -9.39 -5.54 -5.95
C TYR A 154 -10.00 -4.61 -4.90
N CYS A 155 -9.48 -3.39 -4.76
CA CYS A 155 -10.08 -2.42 -3.84
C CYS A 155 -11.54 -2.13 -4.20
N ASN A 156 -11.81 -1.83 -5.48
CA ASN A 156 -13.16 -1.55 -5.97
C ASN A 156 -14.10 -2.74 -5.75
N ILE A 157 -13.68 -3.96 -6.10
CA ILE A 157 -14.49 -5.17 -5.92
C ILE A 157 -14.81 -5.38 -4.43
N TYR A 158 -13.82 -5.24 -3.54
CA TYR A 158 -14.05 -5.41 -2.12
C TYR A 158 -14.93 -4.32 -1.51
N HIS A 159 -14.87 -3.09 -2.05
CA HIS A 159 -15.80 -2.02 -1.68
C HIS A 159 -17.23 -2.36 -2.11
N GLU A 160 -17.45 -2.65 -3.39
CA GLU A 160 -18.79 -2.89 -3.95
C GLU A 160 -19.46 -4.15 -3.38
N VAL A 161 -18.70 -5.24 -3.23
CA VAL A 161 -19.24 -6.54 -2.81
C VAL A 161 -19.38 -6.66 -1.30
N TYR A 162 -18.42 -6.13 -0.54
CA TYR A 162 -18.34 -6.35 0.92
C TYR A 162 -18.43 -5.06 1.75
N GLY A 163 -18.53 -3.88 1.12
CA GLY A 163 -18.65 -2.60 1.82
C GLY A 163 -17.37 -2.14 2.53
N LEU A 164 -16.19 -2.63 2.13
CA LEU A 164 -14.93 -2.18 2.72
C LEU A 164 -14.67 -0.70 2.39
N ASP A 165 -14.25 0.10 3.37
CA ASP A 165 -13.86 1.51 3.14
C ASP A 165 -12.48 1.55 2.47
N THR A 166 -12.47 1.57 1.14
CA THR A 166 -11.24 1.64 0.34
C THR A 166 -11.07 2.99 -0.34
N LEU A 167 -9.84 3.49 -0.40
CA LEU A 167 -9.45 4.69 -1.14
C LEU A 167 -8.19 4.42 -1.94
N THR A 168 -8.19 4.75 -3.23
CA THR A 168 -7.02 4.63 -4.09
C THR A 168 -6.57 6.01 -4.54
N PHE A 169 -5.26 6.24 -4.55
CA PHE A 169 -4.68 7.46 -5.14
C PHE A 169 -3.55 7.09 -6.10
N ARG A 170 -3.48 7.77 -7.25
CA ARG A 170 -2.46 7.54 -8.29
C ARG A 170 -1.39 8.62 -8.20
N ILE A 171 -0.20 8.25 -7.71
CA ILE A 171 0.90 9.20 -7.54
C ILE A 171 1.63 9.41 -8.87
N THR A 172 1.99 10.66 -9.16
CA THR A 172 2.90 11.05 -10.24
C THR A 172 4.29 11.34 -9.69
N ASN A 173 5.32 11.16 -10.50
CA ASN A 173 6.64 11.73 -10.18
C ASN A 173 6.60 13.23 -10.45
N SER A 174 7.26 14.01 -9.59
CA SER A 174 7.56 15.43 -9.82
C SER A 174 9.05 15.54 -10.14
#